data_AF-A0A7S0GBQ7-F1
#
_entry.id   AF-A0A7S0GBQ7-F1
#
_cell.length_a   1.000
_cell.length_b   1.000
_cell.length_c   1.000
_cell.angle_alpha   90.00
_cell.angle_beta   90.00
_cell.angle_gamma   90.00
#
_symmetry.space_group_name_H-M   'P 1'
#
loop_
_entity.id
_entity.type
_entity.pdbx_description
1 polymer ?
#
loop_
_entity_poly.entity_id
_entity_poly.type
_entity_poly.pdbx_seq_one_letter_code
_entity_poly.pdbx_strand_id
1 'polypeptide(L)'
;EDFPEAPDDLIELCDHAVISASEDAHQICEDACSVSTCCYDDADDSFVGFSLGECFNRNPFACVGYSPCMILYDDGKVPPPPLNLNEACPTYDALNLDIPMTVTEECKEACSAGACCTSDDISFNCLAQNIFQCTAYLAPCATVSLFDEFPPPPADLQDVCSFRSISSSPENRTLCQNYCDQASCCDIPNLGEVSDAPIDVIEQTLNNCVLENIVGCGFYLPCITLSIVSEDDEPPDSVDKIQFADPAVDESCSFFGGNKEDCVEACEPGACCMFNAEDSCKENNFWECNSYWKCSISFMLGSGDPEEIPEDEASEYESDDAIPPPNELYYEHCSVVGFILGGGDDCKDECSKVECCGSRSGSSCYNGNEENCDMYSACRFVNLI
;
A
#
# COMPACT_ATOMS: atom_id res chain seq x y z
N GLU A 1 -11.16 -36.12 -15.55
CA GLU A 1 -10.45 -37.02 -14.62
C GLU A 1 -10.05 -36.16 -13.45
N ASP A 2 -10.23 -36.65 -12.23
CA ASP A 2 -9.93 -35.85 -11.04
C ASP A 2 -8.42 -35.69 -10.92
N PHE A 3 -7.96 -34.45 -10.76
CA PHE A 3 -6.55 -34.14 -10.53
C PHE A 3 -6.19 -34.57 -9.10
N PRO A 4 -5.12 -35.38 -8.90
CA PRO A 4 -4.78 -35.89 -7.58
C PRO A 4 -4.39 -34.77 -6.62
N GLU A 5 -4.77 -34.88 -5.34
CA GLU A 5 -4.29 -33.96 -4.31
C GLU A 5 -2.77 -34.06 -4.13
N ALA A 6 -2.13 -32.96 -3.72
CA ALA A 6 -0.71 -32.93 -3.42
C ALA A 6 -0.40 -33.76 -2.17
N PRO A 7 0.71 -34.52 -2.13
CA PRO A 7 1.17 -35.16 -0.91
C PRO A 7 1.43 -34.14 0.21
N ASP A 8 1.05 -34.46 1.45
CA ASP A 8 1.23 -33.57 2.60
C ASP A 8 2.71 -33.26 2.89
N ASP A 9 3.62 -34.14 2.50
CA ASP A 9 5.06 -34.04 2.68
C ASP A 9 5.79 -33.36 1.51
N LEU A 10 5.06 -32.89 0.50
CA LEU A 10 5.65 -32.31 -0.71
C LEU A 10 6.54 -31.09 -0.42
N ILE A 11 6.18 -30.26 0.57
CA ILE A 11 6.99 -29.12 1.01
C ILE A 11 8.36 -29.58 1.58
N GLU A 12 8.37 -30.65 2.36
CA GLU A 12 9.61 -31.18 2.96
C GLU A 12 10.45 -31.94 1.93
N LEU A 13 9.80 -32.66 1.01
CA LEU A 13 10.46 -33.44 -0.04
C LEU A 13 11.11 -32.54 -1.10
N CYS A 14 10.43 -31.44 -1.46
CA CYS A 14 10.86 -30.51 -2.49
C CYS A 14 11.52 -29.24 -1.93
N ASP A 15 11.96 -29.27 -0.67
CA ASP A 15 12.75 -28.17 -0.12
C ASP A 15 14.10 -28.04 -0.86
N HIS A 16 14.49 -26.80 -1.19
CA HIS A 16 15.70 -26.54 -1.96
C HIS A 16 16.96 -27.13 -1.31
N ALA A 17 17.08 -27.03 0.02
CA ALA A 17 18.24 -27.55 0.73
C ALA A 17 18.27 -29.09 0.70
N VAL A 18 17.10 -29.74 0.68
CA VAL A 18 16.96 -31.19 0.59
C VAL A 18 17.34 -31.70 -0.79
N ILE A 19 16.74 -31.16 -1.86
CA ILE A 19 17.00 -31.60 -3.24
C ILE A 19 18.44 -31.27 -3.69
N SER A 20 19.00 -30.14 -3.24
CA SER A 20 20.38 -29.75 -3.56
C SER A 20 21.43 -30.60 -2.84
N ALA A 21 21.05 -31.25 -1.72
CA ALA A 21 21.97 -32.07 -0.94
C ALA A 21 22.15 -33.48 -1.52
N SER A 22 21.22 -33.97 -2.35
CA SER A 22 21.24 -35.34 -2.88
C SER A 22 20.45 -35.49 -4.18
N GLU A 23 21.08 -36.11 -5.19
CA GLU A 23 20.41 -36.52 -6.44
C GLU A 23 19.20 -37.44 -6.19
N ASP A 24 19.29 -38.31 -5.18
CA ASP A 24 18.17 -39.20 -4.82
C ASP A 24 16.98 -38.39 -4.28
N ALA A 25 17.23 -37.32 -3.51
CA ALA A 25 16.18 -36.45 -3.01
C ALA A 25 15.54 -35.61 -4.13
N HIS A 26 16.36 -35.14 -5.07
CA HIS A 26 15.89 -34.49 -6.29
C HIS A 26 14.94 -35.41 -7.07
N GLN A 27 15.33 -36.66 -7.33
CA GLN A 27 14.50 -37.62 -8.04
C GLN A 27 13.18 -37.94 -7.31
N ILE A 28 13.20 -38.02 -5.97
CA ILE A 28 11.99 -38.25 -5.18
C ILE A 28 11.01 -37.08 -5.33
N CYS A 29 11.51 -35.84 -5.32
CA CYS A 29 10.68 -34.67 -5.59
C CYS A 29 10.14 -34.71 -7.03
N GLU A 30 10.96 -35.00 -8.04
CA GLU A 30 10.50 -35.16 -9.44
C GLU A 30 9.38 -36.18 -9.58
N ASP A 31 9.53 -37.35 -8.95
CA ASP A 31 8.53 -38.41 -9.00
C ASP A 31 7.21 -37.96 -8.36
N ALA A 32 7.27 -37.29 -7.21
CA ALA A 32 6.09 -36.74 -6.54
C ALA A 32 5.41 -35.63 -7.35
N CYS A 33 6.21 -34.84 -8.07
CA CYS A 33 5.76 -33.69 -8.86
C CYS A 33 5.29 -34.04 -10.28
N SER A 34 5.62 -35.23 -10.78
CA SER A 34 5.35 -35.66 -12.16
C SER A 34 3.87 -35.61 -12.58
N VAL A 35 2.94 -35.73 -11.63
CA VAL A 35 1.48 -35.60 -11.84
C VAL A 35 1.04 -34.15 -12.03
N SER A 36 1.85 -33.18 -11.57
CA SER A 36 1.58 -31.75 -11.63
C SER A 36 2.32 -31.02 -12.74
N THR A 37 3.07 -31.74 -13.58
CA THR A 37 3.84 -31.13 -14.67
C THR A 37 2.98 -30.20 -15.53
N CYS A 38 1.75 -30.59 -15.87
CA CYS A 38 0.82 -29.75 -16.65
C CYS A 38 0.44 -28.41 -15.98
N CYS A 39 0.60 -28.27 -14.65
CA CYS A 39 0.41 -26.99 -13.96
C CYS A 39 1.48 -25.96 -14.37
N TYR A 40 2.62 -26.42 -14.91
CA TYR A 40 3.81 -25.62 -15.18
C TYR A 40 4.32 -25.72 -16.64
N ASP A 41 4.03 -26.82 -17.34
CA ASP A 41 4.57 -27.16 -18.68
C ASP A 41 3.81 -26.50 -19.85
N ASP A 42 2.57 -26.04 -19.62
CA ASP A 42 1.69 -25.46 -20.65
C ASP A 42 1.97 -23.96 -20.90
N ALA A 43 2.95 -23.36 -20.21
CA ALA A 43 3.48 -22.06 -20.59
C ALA A 43 4.42 -22.25 -21.79
N ASP A 44 3.86 -22.56 -22.97
CA ASP A 44 4.60 -22.58 -24.23
C ASP A 44 5.50 -21.33 -24.29
N ASP A 45 6.76 -21.50 -24.75
CA ASP A 45 7.81 -20.47 -24.93
C ASP A 45 7.35 -19.23 -25.75
N SER A 46 6.10 -19.17 -26.19
CA SER A 46 5.43 -18.01 -26.73
C SER A 46 5.09 -16.99 -25.63
N PHE A 47 6.06 -16.15 -25.32
CA PHE A 47 5.92 -14.69 -25.32
C PHE A 47 4.79 -14.07 -24.46
N VAL A 48 5.20 -13.47 -23.34
CA VAL A 48 4.62 -12.25 -22.71
C VAL A 48 3.11 -12.31 -22.47
N GLY A 49 2.70 -13.18 -21.55
CA GLY A 49 1.38 -13.16 -20.95
C GLY A 49 1.31 -14.28 -19.93
N PHE A 50 0.82 -13.96 -18.73
CA PHE A 50 0.55 -14.93 -17.66
C PHE A 50 -0.61 -15.87 -18.06
N SER A 51 -0.51 -16.58 -19.18
CA SER A 51 -1.45 -17.65 -19.49
C SER A 51 -1.06 -18.86 -18.65
N LEU A 52 -1.63 -18.94 -17.45
CA LEU A 52 -1.69 -20.18 -16.69
C LEU A 52 -2.28 -21.26 -17.61
N GLY A 53 -1.59 -22.38 -17.75
CA GLY A 53 -1.93 -23.45 -18.70
C GLY A 53 -3.37 -23.97 -18.58
N GLU A 54 -3.85 -24.71 -19.58
CA GLU A 54 -5.20 -25.32 -19.53
C GLU A 54 -5.38 -26.19 -18.27
N CYS A 55 -4.31 -26.81 -17.78
CA CYS A 55 -4.34 -27.61 -16.57
C CYS A 55 -4.61 -26.79 -15.31
N PHE A 56 -3.89 -25.67 -15.13
CA PHE A 56 -4.06 -24.77 -14.01
C PHE A 56 -5.46 -24.17 -13.99
N ASN A 57 -5.95 -23.71 -15.14
CA ASN A 57 -7.30 -23.14 -15.25
C ASN A 57 -8.41 -24.13 -14.87
N ARG A 58 -8.19 -25.43 -15.07
CA ARG A 58 -9.16 -26.47 -14.69
C ARG A 58 -9.03 -26.91 -13.24
N ASN A 59 -7.84 -26.80 -12.63
CA ASN A 59 -7.55 -27.34 -11.30
C ASN A 59 -6.68 -26.38 -10.45
N PRO A 60 -7.09 -25.12 -10.25
CA PRO A 60 -6.22 -24.11 -9.65
C PRO A 60 -5.79 -24.49 -8.23
N PHE A 61 -6.71 -24.96 -7.39
CA PHE A 61 -6.40 -25.35 -6.01
C PHE A 61 -5.46 -26.54 -5.91
N ALA A 62 -5.64 -27.54 -6.79
CA ALA A 62 -4.76 -28.69 -6.80
C ALA A 62 -3.36 -28.27 -7.27
N CYS A 63 -3.25 -27.46 -8.33
CA CYS A 63 -1.97 -26.90 -8.76
C CYS A 63 -1.28 -26.06 -7.68
N VAL A 64 -2.04 -25.27 -6.89
CA VAL A 64 -1.48 -24.53 -5.73
C VAL A 64 -0.88 -25.49 -4.69
N GLY A 65 -1.52 -26.63 -4.42
CA GLY A 65 -0.97 -27.67 -3.55
C GLY A 65 0.37 -28.24 -4.04
N TYR A 66 0.59 -28.25 -5.36
CA TYR A 66 1.84 -28.65 -5.97
C TYR A 66 2.85 -27.50 -6.14
N SER A 67 2.62 -26.31 -5.60
CA SER A 67 3.55 -25.17 -5.72
C SER A 67 5.01 -25.48 -5.31
N PRO A 68 5.32 -26.37 -4.34
CA PRO A 68 6.72 -26.75 -4.06
C PRO A 68 7.44 -27.37 -5.26
N CYS A 69 6.71 -27.99 -6.20
CA CYS A 69 7.27 -28.59 -7.40
C CYS A 69 7.83 -27.59 -8.41
N MET A 70 7.48 -26.30 -8.30
CA MET A 70 8.03 -25.25 -9.18
C MET A 70 9.56 -25.23 -9.13
N ILE A 71 10.16 -25.65 -8.02
CA ILE A 71 11.61 -25.73 -7.84
C ILE A 71 12.33 -26.63 -8.84
N LEU A 72 11.64 -27.63 -9.42
CA LEU A 72 12.20 -28.56 -10.39
C LEU A 72 12.26 -27.96 -11.80
N TYR A 73 11.41 -26.97 -12.06
CA TYR A 73 11.32 -26.25 -13.34
C TYR A 73 12.03 -24.90 -13.28
N ASP A 74 12.42 -24.48 -12.09
CA ASP A 74 13.29 -23.36 -11.86
C ASP A 74 14.74 -23.82 -12.15
N ASP A 75 15.23 -23.54 -13.35
CA ASP A 75 16.63 -23.72 -13.75
C ASP A 75 17.62 -22.89 -12.88
N GLY A 76 17.12 -22.21 -11.84
CA GLY A 76 17.88 -21.73 -10.70
C GLY A 76 18.75 -20.55 -11.08
N LYS A 77 18.25 -19.34 -10.84
CA LYS A 77 19.12 -18.15 -10.88
C LYS A 77 18.99 -17.19 -9.72
N VAL A 78 18.05 -17.39 -8.79
CA VAL A 78 18.03 -16.62 -7.55
C VAL A 78 18.70 -17.45 -6.45
N PRO A 79 19.97 -17.17 -6.09
CA PRO A 79 20.56 -17.81 -4.92
C PRO A 79 19.79 -17.41 -3.65
N PRO A 80 19.85 -18.22 -2.58
CA PRO A 80 19.24 -17.84 -1.32
C PRO A 80 19.81 -16.51 -0.79
N PRO A 81 18.99 -15.70 -0.08
CA PRO A 81 19.43 -14.44 0.49
C PRO A 81 20.63 -14.63 1.42
N PRO A 82 21.60 -13.70 1.41
CA PRO A 82 22.70 -13.75 2.36
C PRO A 82 22.16 -13.62 3.78
N LEU A 83 22.79 -14.30 4.74
CA LEU A 83 22.30 -14.36 6.14
C LEU A 83 22.20 -12.98 6.81
N ASN A 84 22.94 -11.99 6.31
CA ASN A 84 22.94 -10.61 6.79
C ASN A 84 22.03 -9.69 5.97
N LEU A 85 21.14 -10.20 5.10
CA LEU A 85 20.31 -9.37 4.25
C LEU A 85 19.50 -8.33 5.05
N ASN A 86 18.86 -8.75 6.14
CA ASN A 86 18.07 -7.86 7.00
C ASN A 86 18.92 -6.87 7.81
N GLU A 87 20.20 -7.20 8.07
CA GLU A 87 21.13 -6.28 8.74
C GLU A 87 21.68 -5.25 7.76
N ALA A 88 21.98 -5.67 6.53
CA ALA A 88 22.47 -4.81 5.46
C ALA A 88 21.36 -3.89 4.92
N CYS A 89 20.13 -4.41 4.83
CA CYS A 89 18.93 -3.72 4.37
C CYS A 89 17.89 -3.64 5.50
N PRO A 90 18.09 -2.78 6.50
CA PRO A 90 17.15 -2.64 7.59
C PRO A 90 15.81 -2.11 7.07
N THR A 91 14.78 -2.95 7.14
CA THR A 91 13.39 -2.59 6.92
C THR A 91 12.86 -1.80 8.11
N TYR A 92 12.10 -0.74 7.86
CA TYR A 92 11.32 -0.07 8.89
C TYR A 92 9.88 -0.48 8.72
N ASP A 93 9.30 -0.88 9.85
CA ASP A 93 7.93 -1.32 9.93
C ASP A 93 6.99 -0.10 9.97
N ALA A 94 7.07 0.74 8.92
CA ALA A 94 6.34 2.00 8.84
C ALA A 94 4.84 1.79 8.58
N LEU A 95 4.39 0.55 8.26
CA LEU A 95 3.02 0.19 7.88
C LEU A 95 2.70 -1.33 7.93
N ASN A 96 3.46 -2.21 8.62
CA ASN A 96 3.47 -3.67 8.34
C ASN A 96 3.94 -3.98 6.89
N LEU A 97 4.66 -3.05 6.26
CA LEU A 97 5.13 -3.18 4.86
C LEU A 97 6.65 -3.35 4.74
N ASP A 98 7.39 -3.50 5.85
CA ASP A 98 8.85 -3.76 5.88
C ASP A 98 9.63 -2.94 4.81
N ILE A 99 9.56 -1.61 4.87
CA ILE A 99 10.16 -0.74 3.84
C ILE A 99 11.57 -0.30 4.28
N PRO A 100 12.65 -0.61 3.54
CA PRO A 100 14.01 -0.21 3.90
C PRO A 100 14.19 1.31 4.02
N MET A 101 14.78 1.75 5.13
CA MET A 101 14.98 3.18 5.46
C MET A 101 16.11 3.84 4.65
N THR A 102 17.13 3.06 4.31
CA THR A 102 18.30 3.56 3.62
C THR A 102 18.88 2.44 2.77
N VAL A 103 19.05 2.70 1.48
CA VAL A 103 19.80 1.80 0.62
C VAL A 103 21.28 2.16 0.74
N THR A 104 21.98 1.38 1.58
CA THR A 104 23.43 1.41 1.68
C THR A 104 24.06 0.62 0.53
N GLU A 105 25.33 0.87 0.20
CA GLU A 105 26.04 0.03 -0.77
C GLU A 105 26.10 -1.44 -0.33
N GLU A 106 26.15 -1.68 0.99
CA GLU A 106 26.07 -3.02 1.58
C GLU A 106 24.72 -3.68 1.29
N CYS A 107 23.62 -2.92 1.37
CA CYS A 107 22.30 -3.38 0.97
C CYS A 107 22.23 -3.69 -0.53
N LYS A 108 22.74 -2.80 -1.39
CA LYS A 108 22.79 -3.02 -2.85
C LYS A 108 23.55 -4.31 -3.19
N GLU A 109 24.70 -4.53 -2.57
CA GLU A 109 25.49 -5.74 -2.75
C GLU A 109 24.72 -6.98 -2.28
N ALA A 110 24.10 -6.94 -1.10
CA ALA A 110 23.31 -8.05 -0.56
C ALA A 110 22.09 -8.40 -1.43
N CYS A 111 21.44 -7.39 -2.02
CA CYS A 111 20.29 -7.55 -2.90
C CYS A 111 20.64 -7.94 -4.34
N SER A 112 21.89 -7.70 -4.79
CA SER A 112 22.30 -7.90 -6.19
C SER A 112 22.03 -9.31 -6.73
N ALA A 113 22.12 -10.31 -5.85
CA ALA A 113 21.90 -11.70 -6.22
C ALA A 113 20.41 -12.03 -6.46
N GLY A 114 19.50 -11.28 -5.83
CA GLY A 114 18.06 -11.35 -6.03
C GLY A 114 17.48 -10.20 -6.85
N ALA A 115 18.31 -9.45 -7.60
CA ALA A 115 17.87 -8.25 -8.31
C ALA A 115 16.74 -8.52 -9.35
N CYS A 116 16.68 -9.74 -9.90
CA CYS A 116 15.58 -10.11 -10.80
C CYS A 116 14.23 -10.25 -10.07
N CYS A 117 14.22 -10.39 -8.75
CA CYS A 117 12.98 -10.54 -7.97
C CYS A 117 12.23 -9.22 -7.79
N THR A 118 12.94 -8.10 -7.88
CA THR A 118 12.42 -6.73 -7.68
C THR A 118 12.54 -5.88 -8.94
N SER A 119 12.71 -6.52 -10.11
CA SER A 119 12.82 -5.80 -11.38
C SER A 119 11.43 -5.56 -11.98
N ASP A 120 11.18 -4.33 -12.40
CA ASP A 120 9.92 -3.97 -13.09
C ASP A 120 9.93 -4.40 -14.57
N ASP A 121 11.09 -4.77 -15.12
CA ASP A 121 11.19 -5.32 -16.47
C ASP A 121 10.66 -6.75 -16.48
N ILE A 122 9.49 -6.96 -17.05
CA ILE A 122 8.82 -8.27 -17.20
C ILE A 122 9.74 -9.32 -17.84
N SER A 123 10.67 -8.93 -18.71
CA SER A 123 11.61 -9.85 -19.35
C SER A 123 12.79 -10.26 -18.45
N PHE A 124 13.04 -9.50 -17.38
CA PHE A 124 14.08 -9.76 -16.39
C PHE A 124 13.51 -10.17 -15.02
N ASN A 125 12.20 -10.01 -14.80
CA ASN A 125 11.54 -10.36 -13.56
C ASN A 125 11.46 -11.89 -13.39
N CYS A 126 12.05 -12.41 -12.32
CA CYS A 126 12.11 -13.84 -12.02
C CYS A 126 11.15 -14.26 -10.89
N LEU A 127 10.31 -13.35 -10.37
CA LEU A 127 9.42 -13.59 -9.24
C LEU A 127 8.51 -14.79 -9.46
N ALA A 128 7.92 -14.91 -10.66
CA ALA A 128 7.01 -16.00 -10.98
C ALA A 128 7.69 -17.38 -10.97
N GLN A 129 8.97 -17.44 -11.29
CA GLN A 129 9.75 -18.68 -11.37
C GLN A 129 10.42 -19.02 -10.04
N ASN A 130 10.77 -18.01 -9.24
CA ASN A 130 11.58 -18.13 -8.03
C ASN A 130 10.82 -17.60 -6.79
N ILE A 131 9.49 -17.81 -6.70
CA ILE A 131 8.63 -17.11 -5.73
C ILE A 131 9.10 -17.24 -4.27
N PHE A 132 9.58 -18.43 -3.86
CA PHE A 132 10.04 -18.66 -2.50
C PHE A 132 11.37 -17.95 -2.20
N GLN A 133 12.29 -17.90 -3.16
CA GLN A 133 13.56 -17.19 -3.02
C GLN A 133 13.30 -15.67 -3.09
N CYS A 134 12.49 -15.25 -4.05
CA CYS A 134 12.17 -13.85 -4.27
C CYS A 134 11.37 -13.21 -3.15
N THR A 135 10.48 -13.94 -2.47
CA THR A 135 9.77 -13.41 -1.29
C THR A 135 10.73 -13.02 -0.17
N ALA A 136 11.85 -13.71 -0.02
CA ALA A 136 12.87 -13.37 0.97
C ALA A 136 13.72 -12.14 0.58
N TYR A 137 13.78 -11.79 -0.71
CA TYR A 137 14.40 -10.54 -1.20
C TYR A 137 13.41 -9.38 -1.25
N LEU A 138 12.12 -9.64 -1.50
CA LEU A 138 11.12 -8.62 -1.81
C LEU A 138 11.04 -7.53 -0.74
N ALA A 139 10.81 -7.89 0.51
CA ALA A 139 10.73 -6.91 1.61
C ALA A 139 12.04 -6.10 1.79
N PRO A 140 13.21 -6.71 2.01
CA PRO A 140 14.44 -5.96 2.24
C PRO A 140 15.02 -5.27 0.99
N CYS A 141 14.69 -5.71 -0.23
CA CYS A 141 15.30 -5.22 -1.46
C CYS A 141 14.38 -4.44 -2.38
N ALA A 142 13.06 -4.40 -2.15
CA ALA A 142 12.12 -3.67 -3.01
C ALA A 142 12.55 -2.22 -3.22
N THR A 143 13.12 -1.58 -2.20
CA THR A 143 13.57 -0.20 -2.33
C THR A 143 14.90 -0.04 -3.04
N VAL A 144 15.73 -1.08 -3.16
CA VAL A 144 17.01 -0.96 -3.89
C VAL A 144 16.75 -0.58 -5.35
N SER A 145 15.76 -1.21 -5.98
CA SER A 145 15.32 -0.83 -7.34
C SER A 145 14.80 0.60 -7.37
N LEU A 146 14.01 1.02 -6.37
CA LEU A 146 13.44 2.37 -6.28
C LEU A 146 14.52 3.47 -6.13
N PHE A 147 15.58 3.23 -5.35
CA PHE A 147 16.59 4.24 -5.05
C PHE A 147 17.75 4.31 -6.07
N ASP A 148 17.79 3.45 -7.09
CA ASP A 148 18.68 3.67 -8.24
C ASP A 148 18.15 4.81 -9.15
N GLU A 149 16.83 5.07 -9.12
CA GLU A 149 16.22 6.19 -9.82
C GLU A 149 16.12 7.45 -8.95
N PHE A 150 15.98 7.30 -7.63
CA PHE A 150 15.82 8.40 -6.68
C PHE A 150 16.94 8.44 -5.64
N PRO A 151 17.66 9.56 -5.45
CA PRO A 151 18.54 9.68 -4.31
C PRO A 151 17.71 9.56 -3.01
N PRO A 152 18.23 8.84 -1.98
CA PRO A 152 17.55 8.78 -0.70
C PRO A 152 17.37 10.20 -0.14
N PRO A 153 16.22 10.47 0.51
CA PRO A 153 15.97 11.78 1.09
C PRO A 153 17.08 12.13 2.10
N PRO A 154 17.47 13.41 2.20
CA PRO A 154 18.31 13.87 3.30
C PRO A 154 17.68 13.52 4.65
N ALA A 155 18.49 13.12 5.63
CA ALA A 155 17.98 12.72 6.96
C ALA A 155 17.26 13.86 7.70
N ASP A 156 17.54 15.11 7.33
CA ASP A 156 16.93 16.33 7.88
C ASP A 156 15.80 16.89 7.00
N LEU A 157 15.38 16.17 5.94
CA LEU A 157 14.31 16.61 5.03
C LEU A 157 13.05 16.99 5.81
N GLN A 158 12.63 16.18 6.77
CA GLN A 158 11.42 16.43 7.56
C GLN A 158 11.54 17.70 8.41
N ASP A 159 12.70 17.95 9.01
CA ASP A 159 12.93 19.15 9.83
C ASP A 159 13.00 20.41 8.96
N VAL A 160 13.77 20.34 7.87
CA VAL A 160 14.00 21.44 6.93
C VAL A 160 12.72 21.82 6.21
N CYS A 161 11.97 20.83 5.73
CA CYS A 161 10.69 20.99 5.04
C CYS A 161 9.48 21.04 5.97
N SER A 162 9.67 21.07 7.29
CA SER A 162 8.55 21.32 8.20
C SER A 162 7.96 22.71 7.92
N PHE A 163 6.64 22.83 8.02
CA PHE A 163 5.95 24.11 7.85
C PHE A 163 6.56 25.22 8.71
N ARG A 164 6.89 24.90 9.97
CA ARG A 164 7.53 25.81 10.91
C ARG A 164 8.88 26.30 10.39
N SER A 165 9.69 25.40 9.83
CA SER A 165 11.01 25.73 9.28
C SER A 165 10.90 26.64 8.06
N ILE A 166 10.08 26.26 7.06
CA ILE A 166 9.94 27.03 5.81
C ILE A 166 9.28 28.40 6.03
N SER A 167 8.33 28.52 6.97
CA SER A 167 7.68 29.80 7.29
C SER A 167 8.56 30.72 8.14
N SER A 168 9.47 30.16 8.94
CA SER A 168 10.34 30.94 9.81
C SER A 168 11.56 31.55 9.09
N SER A 169 11.96 30.99 7.95
CA SER A 169 13.16 31.41 7.24
C SER A 169 13.06 31.16 5.72
N PRO A 170 13.23 32.20 4.88
CA PRO A 170 13.35 32.04 3.42
C PRO A 170 14.49 31.09 3.03
N GLU A 171 15.57 31.05 3.81
CA GLU A 171 16.70 30.16 3.56
C GLU A 171 16.30 28.68 3.71
N ASN A 172 15.45 28.36 4.70
CA ASN A 172 14.95 26.99 4.90
C ASN A 172 13.96 26.58 3.82
N ARG A 173 13.13 27.51 3.33
CA ARG A 173 12.28 27.27 2.15
C ARG A 173 13.13 26.92 0.93
N THR A 174 14.17 27.70 0.64
CA THR A 174 15.09 27.40 -0.48
C THR A 174 15.82 26.07 -0.28
N LEU A 175 16.25 25.76 0.95
CA LEU A 175 16.91 24.49 1.24
C LEU A 175 15.97 23.30 1.05
N CYS A 176 14.73 23.41 1.54
CA CYS A 176 13.69 22.42 1.31
C CYS A 176 13.44 22.23 -0.20
N GLN A 177 13.29 23.33 -0.96
CA GLN A 177 13.10 23.25 -2.42
C GLN A 177 14.24 22.51 -3.10
N ASN A 178 15.49 22.81 -2.74
CA ASN A 178 16.66 22.10 -3.30
C ASN A 178 16.68 20.60 -2.97
N TYR A 179 16.11 20.18 -1.84
CA TYR A 179 15.94 18.76 -1.53
C TYR A 179 14.82 18.14 -2.34
N CYS A 180 13.70 18.84 -2.49
CA CYS A 180 12.54 18.39 -3.24
C CYS A 180 12.77 18.34 -4.75
N ASP A 181 13.59 19.24 -5.30
CA ASP A 181 13.99 19.25 -6.71
C ASP A 181 14.70 17.96 -7.14
N GLN A 182 15.37 17.29 -6.19
CA GLN A 182 16.01 15.98 -6.42
C GLN A 182 14.98 14.85 -6.61
N ALA A 183 13.75 15.07 -6.15
CA ALA A 183 12.60 14.21 -6.36
C ALA A 183 11.53 14.91 -7.21
N SER A 184 11.95 15.65 -8.25
CA SER A 184 11.03 16.36 -9.16
C SER A 184 9.92 15.48 -9.78
N CYS A 185 10.09 14.16 -9.83
CA CYS A 185 9.02 13.24 -10.25
C CYS A 185 7.89 13.10 -9.20
N CYS A 186 8.17 13.41 -7.94
CA CYS A 186 7.20 13.43 -6.84
C CYS A 186 6.58 14.82 -6.62
N ASP A 187 6.98 15.83 -7.41
CA ASP A 187 6.45 17.18 -7.28
C ASP A 187 5.00 17.22 -7.80
N ILE A 188 4.07 17.52 -6.89
CA ILE A 188 2.68 17.73 -7.27
C ILE A 188 2.59 19.17 -7.78
N PRO A 189 2.24 19.40 -9.06
CA PRO A 189 2.17 20.76 -9.59
C PRO A 189 1.27 21.62 -8.71
N ASN A 190 1.79 22.81 -8.38
CA ASN A 190 1.16 23.74 -7.46
C ASN A 190 -0.29 24.01 -7.88
N LEU A 191 -1.26 23.67 -7.01
CA LEU A 191 -2.70 23.72 -7.33
C LEU A 191 -3.18 25.11 -7.79
N GLY A 192 -2.43 26.17 -7.48
CA GLY A 192 -2.68 27.52 -7.97
C GLY A 192 -2.38 27.74 -9.46
N GLU A 193 -1.44 27.00 -10.05
CA GLU A 193 -1.14 27.01 -11.49
C GLU A 193 -2.07 26.10 -12.30
N VAL A 194 -2.79 25.21 -11.62
CA VAL A 194 -3.64 24.15 -12.21
C VAL A 194 -5.00 24.67 -12.68
N SER A 195 -5.37 25.93 -12.38
CA SER A 195 -6.64 26.54 -12.81
C SER A 195 -6.89 26.46 -14.33
N ASP A 196 -5.83 26.33 -15.14
CA ASP A 196 -5.92 26.18 -16.60
C ASP A 196 -5.34 24.84 -17.13
N ALA A 197 -4.85 23.94 -16.28
CA ALA A 197 -4.31 22.66 -16.71
C ALA A 197 -5.43 21.63 -16.93
N PRO A 198 -5.43 20.86 -18.04
CA PRO A 198 -6.38 19.76 -18.23
C PRO A 198 -6.25 18.76 -17.08
N ILE A 199 -7.36 18.26 -16.57
CA ILE A 199 -7.43 17.16 -15.58
C ILE A 199 -6.50 16.01 -15.98
N ASP A 200 -6.40 15.74 -17.28
CA ASP A 200 -5.51 14.77 -17.90
C ASP A 200 -4.03 14.93 -17.50
N VAL A 201 -3.54 16.15 -17.20
CA VAL A 201 -2.14 16.39 -16.78
C VAL A 201 -1.93 16.02 -15.32
N ILE A 202 -2.89 16.33 -14.45
CA ILE A 202 -2.85 15.93 -13.03
C ILE A 202 -2.92 14.41 -12.94
N GLU A 203 -3.84 13.81 -13.69
CA GLU A 203 -4.04 12.36 -13.74
C GLU A 203 -2.80 11.67 -14.34
N GLN A 204 -2.16 12.24 -15.36
CA GLN A 204 -0.92 11.71 -15.93
C GLN A 204 0.28 11.83 -14.98
N THR A 205 0.39 12.93 -14.21
CA THR A 205 1.44 13.08 -13.19
C THR A 205 1.21 12.14 -12.00
N LEU A 206 -0.04 11.94 -11.58
CA LEU A 206 -0.37 10.97 -10.53
C LEU A 206 -0.08 9.54 -11.00
N ASN A 207 -0.54 9.18 -12.20
CA ASN A 207 -0.48 7.81 -12.71
C ASN A 207 0.94 7.39 -13.12
N ASN A 208 1.71 8.25 -13.79
CA ASN A 208 3.01 7.87 -14.36
C ASN A 208 4.20 8.11 -13.42
N CYS A 209 3.98 8.64 -12.22
CA CYS A 209 5.09 9.01 -11.33
C CYS A 209 4.76 8.72 -9.88
N VAL A 210 3.66 9.26 -9.35
CA VAL A 210 3.30 9.08 -7.93
C VAL A 210 2.84 7.66 -7.64
N LEU A 211 2.03 7.04 -8.52
CA LEU A 211 1.60 5.66 -8.31
C LEU A 211 2.71 4.64 -8.58
N GLU A 212 3.51 4.85 -9.62
CA GLU A 212 4.67 3.99 -9.94
C GLU A 212 5.79 4.10 -8.88
N ASN A 213 5.90 5.24 -8.19
CA ASN A 213 6.92 5.49 -7.16
C ASN A 213 6.32 5.82 -5.80
N ILE A 214 5.15 5.28 -5.46
CA ILE A 214 4.39 5.70 -4.26
C ILE A 214 5.20 5.58 -2.98
N VAL A 215 6.05 4.54 -2.89
CA VAL A 215 6.96 4.31 -1.77
C VAL A 215 8.08 5.36 -1.76
N GLY A 216 8.70 5.64 -2.91
CA GLY A 216 9.73 6.67 -3.07
C GLY A 216 9.21 8.07 -2.76
N CYS A 217 8.06 8.44 -3.33
CA CYS A 217 7.41 9.73 -3.11
C CYS A 217 6.85 9.88 -1.70
N GLY A 218 6.51 8.77 -1.02
CA GLY A 218 6.16 8.75 0.40
C GLY A 218 7.24 9.39 1.28
N PHE A 219 8.52 9.17 0.95
CA PHE A 219 9.63 9.78 1.67
C PHE A 219 9.77 11.29 1.45
N TYR A 220 9.25 11.80 0.32
CA TYR A 220 9.23 13.22 -0.02
C TYR A 220 7.89 13.89 0.32
N LEU A 221 7.00 13.25 1.08
CA LEU A 221 5.77 13.88 1.59
C LEU A 221 5.97 15.28 2.20
N PRO A 222 7.06 15.57 2.95
CA PRO A 222 7.31 16.93 3.45
C PRO A 222 7.40 17.97 2.33
N CYS A 223 7.81 17.60 1.12
CA CYS A 223 7.88 18.50 -0.04
C CYS A 223 6.51 19.01 -0.49
N ILE A 224 5.44 18.26 -0.25
CA ILE A 224 4.07 18.70 -0.55
C ILE A 224 3.77 20.02 0.17
N THR A 225 4.37 20.26 1.35
CA THR A 225 4.17 21.53 2.06
C THR A 225 4.66 22.74 1.28
N LEU A 226 5.70 22.61 0.44
CA LEU A 226 6.15 23.71 -0.42
C LEU A 226 5.13 24.06 -1.49
N SER A 227 4.56 23.06 -2.15
CA SER A 227 3.57 23.25 -3.23
C SER A 227 2.28 23.86 -2.72
N ILE A 228 2.00 23.73 -1.42
CA ILE A 228 0.80 24.32 -0.82
C ILE A 228 1.06 25.78 -0.40
N VAL A 229 2.23 26.10 0.19
CA VAL A 229 2.54 27.46 0.71
C VAL A 229 2.96 28.41 -0.41
N SER A 230 1.98 29.16 -0.95
CA SER A 230 2.27 30.24 -1.90
C SER A 230 3.14 31.33 -1.27
N GLU A 231 3.93 32.05 -2.08
CA GLU A 231 4.78 33.15 -1.59
C GLU A 231 3.98 34.40 -1.25
N ASP A 232 2.73 34.49 -1.72
CA ASP A 232 1.93 35.72 -1.74
C ASP A 232 0.74 35.69 -0.76
N ASP A 233 0.48 34.58 -0.07
CA ASP A 233 -0.60 34.50 0.92
C ASP A 233 -0.18 35.15 2.24
N GLU A 234 -0.42 36.45 2.38
CA GLU A 234 -0.43 37.12 3.68
C GLU A 234 -1.56 36.51 4.53
N PRO A 235 -1.27 35.98 5.74
CA PRO A 235 -2.28 35.32 6.56
C PRO A 235 -3.41 36.29 6.91
N PRO A 236 -4.69 35.89 6.79
CA PRO A 236 -5.81 36.79 7.04
C PRO A 236 -5.76 37.32 8.48
N ASP A 237 -5.79 38.65 8.60
CA ASP A 237 -5.95 39.34 9.87
C ASP A 237 -7.39 39.10 10.37
N SER A 238 -7.54 38.43 11.53
CA SER A 238 -8.70 38.50 12.45
C SER A 238 -9.78 37.39 12.49
N VAL A 239 -9.52 36.15 12.05
CA VAL A 239 -10.36 35.01 12.47
C VAL A 239 -9.73 34.35 13.71
N ASP A 240 -10.53 33.77 14.61
CA ASP A 240 -10.06 33.03 15.80
C ASP A 240 -9.01 32.00 15.37
N LYS A 241 -7.73 32.38 15.54
CA LYS A 241 -6.59 31.59 15.08
C LYS A 241 -6.49 30.36 15.95
N ILE A 242 -6.59 29.21 15.31
CA ILE A 242 -6.18 27.95 15.90
C ILE A 242 -4.68 28.04 16.17
N GLN A 243 -4.20 27.36 17.19
CA GLN A 243 -2.76 27.25 17.39
C GLN A 243 -2.23 26.08 16.57
N PHE A 244 -1.07 26.24 15.95
CA PHE A 244 -0.34 25.11 15.38
C PHE A 244 -0.24 23.97 16.39
N ALA A 245 -0.33 22.74 15.90
CA ALA A 245 -0.20 21.54 16.69
C ALA A 245 1.05 21.60 17.57
N ASP A 246 0.86 21.27 18.85
CA ASP A 246 1.98 21.09 19.76
C ASP A 246 2.85 19.94 19.24
N PRO A 247 4.19 19.99 19.34
CA PRO A 247 5.05 18.85 19.01
C PRO A 247 4.64 17.53 19.68
N ALA A 248 3.92 17.59 20.82
CA ALA A 248 3.30 16.44 21.44
C ALA A 248 2.31 15.71 20.50
N VAL A 249 1.68 16.36 19.53
CA VAL A 249 0.86 15.69 18.50
C VAL A 249 1.71 14.72 17.68
N ASP A 250 2.94 15.11 17.32
CA ASP A 250 3.82 14.23 16.54
C ASP A 250 4.28 12.99 17.32
N GLU A 251 4.51 13.16 18.63
CA GLU A 251 4.93 12.09 19.55
C GLU A 251 3.74 11.21 19.96
N SER A 252 2.66 11.82 20.45
CA SER A 252 1.46 11.13 20.95
C SER A 252 0.61 10.53 19.85
N CYS A 253 0.56 11.12 18.65
CA CYS A 253 -0.11 10.54 17.49
C CYS A 253 0.85 9.82 16.54
N SER A 254 2.01 9.40 17.05
CA SER A 254 2.85 8.47 16.33
C SER A 254 2.07 7.17 16.07
N PHE A 255 1.97 6.81 14.79
CA PHE A 255 1.18 5.67 14.32
C PHE A 255 1.53 4.34 15.03
N PHE A 256 2.77 4.17 15.53
CA PHE A 256 3.29 2.90 16.06
C PHE A 256 3.52 2.85 17.57
N GLY A 257 3.24 3.92 18.31
CA GLY A 257 3.56 3.96 19.74
C GLY A 257 2.92 5.10 20.51
N GLY A 258 2.14 5.92 19.83
CA GLY A 258 1.29 6.90 20.45
C GLY A 258 0.26 6.24 21.36
N ASN A 259 0.12 6.74 22.58
CA ASN A 259 -1.07 6.42 23.37
C ASN A 259 -2.27 7.09 22.70
N LYS A 260 -3.29 6.32 22.35
CA LYS A 260 -4.52 6.82 21.72
C LYS A 260 -5.15 7.96 22.52
N GLU A 261 -5.18 7.86 23.84
CA GLU A 261 -5.76 8.88 24.72
C GLU A 261 -4.93 10.18 24.66
N ASP A 262 -3.61 10.06 24.75
CA ASP A 262 -2.70 11.20 24.69
C ASP A 262 -2.72 11.86 23.29
N CYS A 263 -2.92 11.07 22.22
CA CYS A 263 -3.12 11.59 20.87
C CYS A 263 -4.42 12.39 20.77
N VAL A 264 -5.53 11.83 21.25
CA VAL A 264 -6.83 12.50 21.22
C VAL A 264 -6.77 13.82 22.00
N GLU A 265 -6.14 13.83 23.17
CA GLU A 265 -5.93 15.05 23.97
C GLU A 265 -5.05 16.07 23.22
N ALA A 266 -3.93 15.63 22.64
CA ALA A 266 -3.06 16.51 21.85
C ALA A 266 -3.75 17.08 20.60
N CYS A 267 -4.73 16.36 20.04
CA CYS A 267 -5.50 16.75 18.86
C CYS A 267 -6.73 17.62 19.17
N GLU A 268 -7.16 17.73 20.42
CA GLU A 268 -8.34 18.51 20.84
C GLU A 268 -8.32 19.95 20.32
N PRO A 269 -7.19 20.70 20.37
CA PRO A 269 -7.14 22.08 19.90
C PRO A 269 -7.33 22.21 18.37
N GLY A 270 -7.07 21.13 17.63
CA GLY A 270 -7.26 21.02 16.18
C GLY A 270 -8.50 20.23 15.77
N ALA A 271 -9.45 19.94 16.68
CA ALA A 271 -10.60 19.09 16.37
C ALA A 271 -11.44 19.59 15.19
N CYS A 272 -11.58 20.92 15.03
CA CYS A 272 -12.30 21.50 13.90
C CYS A 272 -11.56 21.35 12.55
N CYS A 273 -10.30 20.92 12.56
CA CYS A 273 -9.49 20.68 11.38
C CYS A 273 -9.71 19.31 10.75
N MET A 274 -10.41 18.40 11.44
CA MET A 274 -10.73 17.07 10.92
C MET A 274 -11.69 17.18 9.74
N PHE A 275 -11.48 16.36 8.71
CA PHE A 275 -12.30 16.35 7.49
C PHE A 275 -13.79 16.06 7.72
N ASN A 276 -14.18 15.57 8.90
CA ASN A 276 -15.55 15.23 9.25
C ASN A 276 -16.16 16.12 10.36
N ALA A 277 -15.50 17.22 10.77
CA ALA A 277 -16.09 18.14 11.75
C ALA A 277 -17.25 18.92 11.13
N GLU A 278 -18.43 18.93 11.77
CA GLU A 278 -19.60 19.70 11.32
C GLU A 278 -19.29 21.21 11.22
N ASP A 279 -18.42 21.71 12.11
CA ASP A 279 -17.91 23.07 12.13
C ASP A 279 -16.45 23.11 11.62
N SER A 280 -16.22 22.66 10.39
CA SER A 280 -14.88 22.67 9.81
C SER A 280 -14.32 24.10 9.75
N CYS A 281 -13.20 24.30 10.43
CA CYS A 281 -12.48 25.58 10.45
C CYS A 281 -11.38 25.63 9.37
N LYS A 282 -11.27 24.58 8.56
CA LYS A 282 -10.19 24.36 7.58
C LYS A 282 -10.09 25.46 6.53
N GLU A 283 -11.20 26.07 6.12
CA GLU A 283 -11.16 27.17 5.13
C GLU A 283 -10.47 28.43 5.68
N ASN A 284 -10.62 28.70 6.98
CA ASN A 284 -10.10 29.92 7.60
C ASN A 284 -8.77 29.71 8.34
N ASN A 285 -8.44 28.45 8.68
CA ASN A 285 -7.25 28.06 9.43
C ASN A 285 -6.53 26.91 8.71
N PHE A 286 -6.50 26.96 7.37
CA PHE A 286 -5.97 25.88 6.55
C PHE A 286 -4.57 25.43 7.00
N TRP A 287 -3.72 26.40 7.35
CA TRP A 287 -2.34 26.18 7.77
C TRP A 287 -2.22 25.51 9.12
N GLU A 288 -2.93 26.04 10.11
CA GLU A 288 -2.94 25.49 11.46
C GLU A 288 -3.57 24.10 11.44
N CYS A 289 -4.60 23.90 10.63
CA CYS A 289 -5.22 22.60 10.42
C CYS A 289 -4.32 21.55 9.79
N ASN A 290 -3.44 21.94 8.87
CA ASN A 290 -2.47 21.00 8.29
C ASN A 290 -1.45 20.49 9.31
N SER A 291 -1.16 21.25 10.36
CA SER A 291 -0.27 20.76 11.43
C SER A 291 -0.89 19.62 12.27
N TYR A 292 -2.20 19.41 12.19
CA TYR A 292 -2.92 18.29 12.83
C TYR A 292 -3.17 17.11 11.89
N TRP A 293 -2.46 16.98 10.76
CA TRP A 293 -2.73 15.92 9.77
C TRP A 293 -2.66 14.50 10.37
N LYS A 294 -1.73 14.25 11.31
CA LYS A 294 -1.60 12.96 11.99
C LYS A 294 -2.84 12.57 12.79
N CYS A 295 -3.51 13.56 13.38
CA CYS A 295 -4.77 13.35 14.09
C CYS A 295 -5.86 12.79 13.18
N SER A 296 -5.89 13.21 11.91
CA SER A 296 -6.89 12.73 10.94
C SER A 296 -6.74 11.23 10.68
N ILE A 297 -5.50 10.73 10.67
CA ILE A 297 -5.20 9.30 10.49
C ILE A 297 -5.65 8.49 11.71
N SER A 298 -5.32 8.96 12.92
CA SER A 298 -5.74 8.31 14.17
C SER A 298 -7.27 8.24 14.31
N PHE A 299 -8.00 9.28 13.90
CA PHE A 299 -9.47 9.27 13.89
C PHE A 299 -10.06 8.33 12.84
N MET A 300 -9.46 8.22 11.65
CA MET A 300 -9.92 7.29 10.61
C MET A 300 -9.73 5.82 10.99
N LEU A 301 -8.67 5.51 11.75
CA LEU A 301 -8.38 4.13 12.19
C LEU A 301 -9.02 3.79 13.54
N GLY A 302 -9.50 4.79 14.29
CA GLY A 302 -9.86 4.66 15.70
C GLY A 302 -11.34 4.69 16.05
N SER A 303 -12.25 4.87 15.09
CA SER A 303 -13.68 5.02 15.35
C SER A 303 -14.44 3.69 15.26
N GLY A 304 -14.52 3.00 16.40
CA GLY A 304 -15.37 1.83 16.57
C GLY A 304 -15.30 1.22 17.97
N ASP A 305 -15.20 2.03 19.04
CA ASP A 305 -15.72 1.56 20.32
C ASP A 305 -17.24 1.79 20.27
N PRO A 306 -18.07 0.73 20.40
CA PRO A 306 -19.52 0.87 20.41
C PRO A 306 -19.92 1.48 21.76
N GLU A 307 -19.84 2.81 21.87
CA GLU A 307 -20.56 3.50 22.94
C GLU A 307 -22.06 3.31 22.71
N GLU A 308 -22.73 2.82 23.75
CA GLU A 308 -24.16 2.55 23.82
C GLU A 308 -24.99 3.76 23.34
N ILE A 309 -25.46 3.70 22.09
CA ILE A 309 -26.52 4.60 21.62
C ILE A 309 -27.78 4.29 22.45
N PRO A 310 -28.42 5.30 23.08
CA PRO A 310 -29.65 5.09 23.83
C PRO A 310 -30.70 4.37 22.97
N GLU A 311 -31.20 3.21 23.43
CA GLU A 311 -32.12 2.29 22.73
C GLU A 311 -33.47 2.89 22.28
N ASP A 312 -33.72 4.18 22.54
CA ASP A 312 -35.07 4.76 22.46
C ASP A 312 -35.41 5.47 21.13
N GLU A 313 -34.51 5.53 20.14
CA GLU A 313 -34.80 6.13 18.81
C GLU A 313 -34.41 5.26 17.60
N ALA A 314 -34.38 3.93 17.73
CA ALA A 314 -34.34 3.04 16.58
C ALA A 314 -35.71 3.05 15.87
N SER A 315 -35.87 3.89 14.85
CA SER A 315 -37.01 3.82 13.95
C SER A 315 -37.04 2.44 13.30
N GLU A 316 -38.16 1.74 13.46
CA GLU A 316 -38.48 0.44 12.89
C GLU A 316 -38.32 0.48 11.35
N TYR A 317 -37.12 0.21 10.85
CA TYR A 317 -36.86 -0.06 9.43
C TYR A 317 -37.28 -1.51 9.18
N GLU A 318 -38.28 -1.71 8.32
CA GLU A 318 -38.73 -3.05 7.92
C GLU A 318 -37.56 -3.82 7.28
N SER A 319 -37.32 -5.04 7.76
CA SER A 319 -36.14 -5.88 7.51
C SER A 319 -36.03 -6.47 6.09
N ASP A 320 -36.54 -5.79 5.07
CA ASP A 320 -36.60 -6.30 3.71
C ASP A 320 -35.37 -5.93 2.85
N ASP A 321 -34.46 -5.08 3.36
CA ASP A 321 -33.22 -4.66 2.69
C ASP A 321 -31.96 -5.28 3.36
N ALA A 322 -31.96 -6.59 3.59
CA ALA A 322 -30.77 -7.28 4.06
C ALA A 322 -29.70 -7.29 2.96
N ILE A 323 -28.53 -6.74 3.25
CA ILE A 323 -27.39 -6.76 2.33
C ILE A 323 -26.89 -8.20 2.22
N PRO A 324 -26.81 -8.79 1.02
CA PRO A 324 -26.26 -10.12 0.88
C PRO A 324 -24.75 -10.11 1.20
N PRO A 325 -24.19 -11.20 1.73
CA PRO A 325 -22.74 -11.32 1.85
C PRO A 325 -22.09 -11.27 0.46
N PRO A 326 -20.82 -10.81 0.35
CA PRO A 326 -20.10 -10.79 -0.91
C PRO A 326 -20.01 -12.18 -1.52
N ASN A 327 -20.07 -12.23 -2.86
CA ASN A 327 -19.88 -13.48 -3.58
C ASN A 327 -18.42 -13.96 -3.44
N GLU A 328 -18.16 -15.24 -3.72
CA GLU A 328 -16.80 -15.82 -3.57
C GLU A 328 -15.75 -15.12 -4.45
N LEU A 329 -16.16 -14.49 -5.55
CA LEU A 329 -15.28 -13.76 -6.47
C LEU A 329 -15.02 -12.31 -6.05
N TYR A 330 -15.73 -11.79 -5.04
CA TYR A 330 -15.60 -10.41 -4.59
C TYR A 330 -14.16 -10.10 -4.18
N TYR A 331 -13.56 -10.97 -3.37
CA TYR A 331 -12.19 -10.77 -2.91
C TYR A 331 -11.17 -10.94 -4.04
N GLU A 332 -11.49 -11.77 -5.04
CA GLU A 332 -10.65 -11.89 -6.22
C GLU A 332 -10.68 -10.58 -7.01
N HIS A 333 -11.87 -10.12 -7.40
CA HIS A 333 -12.06 -8.94 -8.26
C HIS A 333 -11.73 -7.61 -7.57
N CYS A 334 -12.06 -7.48 -6.28
CA CYS A 334 -11.86 -6.27 -5.49
C CYS A 334 -10.54 -6.25 -4.70
N SER A 335 -9.68 -7.25 -4.88
CA SER A 335 -8.28 -7.12 -4.45
C SER A 335 -7.51 -6.20 -5.41
N VAL A 336 -6.39 -5.65 -4.93
CA VAL A 336 -5.46 -4.89 -5.78
C VAL A 336 -5.02 -5.71 -7.01
N VAL A 337 -4.76 -7.02 -6.80
CA VAL A 337 -4.35 -7.93 -7.87
C VAL A 337 -5.49 -8.13 -8.88
N GLY A 338 -6.72 -8.37 -8.41
CA GLY A 338 -7.89 -8.49 -9.28
C GLY A 338 -8.13 -7.25 -10.11
N PHE A 339 -7.99 -6.08 -9.51
CA PHE A 339 -8.15 -4.80 -10.21
C PHE A 339 -7.12 -4.65 -11.35
N ILE A 340 -5.85 -4.99 -11.11
CA ILE A 340 -4.77 -4.97 -12.11
C ILE A 340 -5.04 -5.99 -13.24
N LEU A 341 -5.60 -7.15 -12.92
CA LEU A 341 -5.90 -8.22 -13.88
C LEU A 341 -7.23 -8.00 -14.63
N GLY A 342 -7.86 -6.83 -14.49
CA GLY A 342 -9.07 -6.46 -15.23
C GLY A 342 -10.40 -6.77 -14.52
N GLY A 343 -10.37 -7.18 -13.25
CA GLY A 343 -11.56 -7.39 -12.41
C GLY A 343 -12.20 -6.10 -11.88
N GLY A 344 -11.69 -4.92 -12.25
CA GLY A 344 -12.17 -3.63 -11.74
C GLY A 344 -13.65 -3.36 -12.05
N ASP A 345 -14.13 -3.71 -13.25
CA ASP A 345 -15.53 -3.53 -13.62
C ASP A 345 -16.46 -4.45 -12.80
N ASP A 346 -16.09 -5.72 -12.63
CA ASP A 346 -16.85 -6.66 -11.80
C ASP A 346 -16.86 -6.24 -10.33
N CYS A 347 -15.73 -5.70 -9.84
CA CYS A 347 -15.66 -5.14 -8.49
C CYS A 347 -16.59 -3.93 -8.34
N LYS A 348 -16.60 -3.02 -9.31
CA LYS A 348 -17.47 -1.84 -9.31
C LYS A 348 -18.95 -2.23 -9.31
N ASP A 349 -19.31 -3.25 -10.08
CA ASP A 349 -20.66 -3.79 -10.11
C ASP A 349 -21.07 -4.39 -8.76
N GLU A 350 -20.20 -5.14 -8.08
CA GLU A 350 -20.46 -5.60 -6.71
C GLU A 350 -20.58 -4.45 -5.70
N CYS A 351 -19.71 -3.45 -5.81
CA CYS A 351 -19.71 -2.30 -4.92
C CYS A 351 -20.94 -1.39 -5.07
N SER A 352 -21.53 -1.33 -6.27
CA SER A 352 -22.77 -0.58 -6.50
C SER A 352 -23.97 -1.12 -5.70
N LYS A 353 -23.97 -2.41 -5.37
CA LYS A 353 -25.05 -3.06 -4.60
C LYS A 353 -25.03 -2.65 -3.13
N VAL A 354 -23.90 -2.16 -2.65
CA VAL A 354 -23.65 -1.79 -1.24
C VAL A 354 -23.25 -0.33 -1.09
N GLU A 355 -23.59 0.52 -2.07
CA GLU A 355 -23.30 1.95 -2.05
C GLU A 355 -23.90 2.63 -0.78
N CYS A 356 -25.02 2.09 -0.29
CA CYS A 356 -25.65 2.54 0.95
C CYS A 356 -24.78 2.33 2.21
N CYS A 357 -23.81 1.40 2.20
CA CYS A 357 -22.88 1.20 3.32
C CYS A 357 -21.90 2.37 3.48
N GLY A 358 -21.61 3.11 2.40
CA GLY A 358 -20.72 4.28 2.41
C GLY A 358 -21.45 5.63 2.45
N SER A 359 -22.78 5.64 2.35
CA SER A 359 -23.56 6.86 2.24
C SER A 359 -23.63 7.61 3.57
N ARG A 360 -23.30 8.91 3.54
CA ARG A 360 -23.34 9.83 4.69
C ARG A 360 -24.70 10.46 4.93
N SER A 361 -25.62 10.35 3.97
CA SER A 361 -27.00 10.81 4.17
C SER A 361 -27.73 9.84 5.10
N GLY A 362 -28.85 10.27 5.70
CA GLY A 362 -29.74 9.43 6.52
C GLY A 362 -30.38 8.23 5.78
N SER A 363 -29.82 7.85 4.63
CA SER A 363 -30.08 6.64 3.84
C SER A 363 -28.96 5.59 3.99
N SER A 364 -28.11 5.71 5.00
CA SER A 364 -27.13 4.67 5.31
C SER A 364 -27.85 3.39 5.71
N CYS A 365 -27.49 2.28 5.06
CA CYS A 365 -27.97 0.94 5.42
C CYS A 365 -27.05 0.24 6.43
N TYR A 366 -26.05 0.95 6.97
CA TYR A 366 -25.05 0.37 7.88
C TYR A 366 -25.69 -0.16 9.16
N ASN A 367 -26.61 0.60 9.75
CA ASN A 367 -27.33 0.19 10.95
C ASN A 367 -28.21 -1.03 10.65
N GLY A 368 -27.89 -2.17 11.26
CA GLY A 368 -28.55 -3.46 11.02
C GLY A 368 -27.94 -4.33 9.92
N ASN A 369 -26.89 -3.85 9.22
CA ASN A 369 -26.11 -4.63 8.24
C ASN A 369 -24.59 -4.48 8.45
N GLU A 370 -24.15 -4.18 9.66
CA GLU A 370 -22.76 -3.81 9.98
C GLU A 370 -21.76 -4.88 9.50
N GLU A 371 -22.02 -6.15 9.84
CA GLU A 371 -21.18 -7.29 9.47
C GLU A 371 -21.02 -7.39 7.94
N ASN A 372 -22.12 -7.26 7.19
CA ASN A 372 -22.07 -7.32 5.74
C ASN A 372 -21.36 -6.09 5.16
N CYS A 373 -21.68 -4.88 5.63
CA CYS A 373 -21.02 -3.66 5.16
C CYS A 373 -19.50 -3.67 5.39
N ASP A 374 -19.03 -4.25 6.49
CA ASP A 374 -17.61 -4.38 6.78
C ASP A 374 -16.91 -5.37 5.84
N MET A 375 -17.60 -6.44 5.41
CA MET A 375 -17.08 -7.37 4.39
C MET A 375 -16.86 -6.68 3.04
N TYR A 376 -17.56 -5.58 2.75
CA TYR A 376 -17.41 -4.77 1.55
C TYR A 376 -16.46 -3.57 1.71
N SER A 377 -15.57 -3.58 2.71
CA SER A 377 -14.65 -2.46 3.00
C SER A 377 -13.80 -2.00 1.80
N ALA A 378 -13.42 -2.90 0.89
CA ALA A 378 -12.70 -2.55 -0.34
C ALA A 378 -13.50 -1.59 -1.26
N CYS A 379 -14.83 -1.62 -1.22
CA CYS A 379 -15.68 -0.73 -2.02
C CYS A 379 -15.57 0.74 -1.64
N ARG A 380 -15.06 1.06 -0.44
CA ARG A 380 -14.78 2.45 -0.04
C ARG A 380 -13.72 3.09 -0.94
N PHE A 381 -12.78 2.30 -1.44
CA PHE A 381 -11.71 2.78 -2.33
C PHE A 381 -12.16 2.86 -3.79
N VAL A 382 -13.02 1.93 -4.22
CA VAL A 382 -13.55 1.90 -5.60
C VAL A 382 -14.38 3.14 -5.90
N ASN A 383 -15.12 3.68 -4.93
CA ASN A 383 -15.90 4.91 -5.12
C ASN A 383 -15.08 6.21 -5.15
N LEU A 384 -13.76 6.13 -4.88
CA LEU A 384 -12.83 7.26 -4.98
C LEU A 384 -12.15 7.32 -6.36
N ILE A 385 -12.26 6.25 -7.16
CA ILE A 385 -11.71 6.08 -8.52
C ILE A 385 -12.84 6.24 -9.54
#